data_AF-A0A286DGM7-F1
#
_entry.id   AF-A0A286DGM7-F1
#
_cell.length_a   1.000
_cell.length_b   1.000
_cell.length_c   1.000
_cell.angle_alpha   90.00
_cell.angle_beta   90.00
_cell.angle_gamma   90.00
#
_symmetry.space_group_name_H-M   'P 1'
#
loop_
_entity.id
_entity.type
_entity.pdbx_description
1 polymer ?
#
loop_
_entity_poly.entity_id
_entity_poly.type
_entity_poly.pdbx_seq_one_letter_code
_entity_poly.pdbx_strand_id
1 'polypeptide(L)'
;RLGYFETVDVETPAVPGTNDQVDVVYNVKETTSGSFTFGLGYSQSYGLTASTELSQNNFLGSGNRAAVSAARSSYQEKYGFSFVNPYFTDDGVSLGYNLSWSQIDYSDYNTAYYATTNASAKAILGLPITENDTISLSLGIDSNQVSTYSGYTPQAIIDYIDAIGQRTFHAWRGELGWARDTRNDYFMPTNGLYQRVSAELALPGSTAEYYKLNYEFSKYWPLGSAVVLNTRLDLGYGDSYGKSATRNLCYSDADTAPSDPCSESSADYVKTVTASGLPFYENFYAGGTRSVRGFTDNTLGPRSEATYYYSDGQPLGGSLKTTGALELYFPKLFKSNAARVSAFMDVGNVFDGVDNFQTSELRASAGVALLWRAPVGPISISYAFPLRKQDGDEIERLQFTFGGGF
;
A
#
# COMPACT_ATOMS: atom_id res chain seq x y z
N ARG A 1 -21.88 -14.40 -12.37
CA ARG A 1 -20.74 -13.80 -11.63
C ARG A 1 -19.38 -14.09 -12.26
N LEU A 2 -19.16 -15.22 -12.95
CA LEU A 2 -17.86 -15.56 -13.56
C LEU A 2 -17.39 -14.65 -14.71
N GLY A 3 -18.32 -14.07 -15.48
CA GLY A 3 -17.97 -13.13 -16.56
C GLY A 3 -17.44 -13.75 -17.86
N TYR A 4 -17.45 -15.09 -17.98
CA TYR A 4 -16.99 -15.82 -19.19
C TYR A 4 -18.07 -16.04 -20.26
N PHE A 5 -19.33 -15.82 -19.89
CA PHE A 5 -20.48 -16.10 -20.76
C PHE A 5 -21.33 -14.83 -20.91
N GLU A 6 -21.76 -14.57 -22.14
CA GLU A 6 -22.69 -13.50 -22.50
C GLU A 6 -24.12 -13.87 -22.06
N THR A 7 -24.53 -15.11 -22.33
CA THR A 7 -25.82 -15.67 -21.90
C THR A 7 -25.64 -17.04 -21.28
N VAL A 8 -26.46 -17.35 -20.28
CA VAL A 8 -26.54 -18.66 -19.61
C VAL A 8 -28.01 -18.99 -19.46
N ASP A 9 -28.49 -19.94 -20.26
CA ASP A 9 -29.86 -20.42 -20.25
C ASP A 9 -29.91 -21.82 -19.61
N VAL A 10 -30.87 -22.03 -18.72
CA VAL A 10 -31.03 -23.31 -18.01
C VAL A 10 -32.32 -23.97 -18.47
N GLU A 11 -32.19 -25.16 -19.02
CA GLU A 11 -33.31 -26.00 -19.44
C GLU A 11 -33.36 -27.25 -18.57
N THR A 12 -34.56 -27.65 -18.14
CA THR A 12 -34.74 -28.84 -17.31
C THR A 12 -35.68 -29.85 -17.97
N PRO A 13 -35.26 -30.52 -19.06
CA PRO A 13 -36.10 -31.52 -19.70
C PRO A 13 -36.28 -32.75 -18.80
N ALA A 14 -37.49 -33.32 -18.81
CA ALA A 14 -37.77 -34.55 -18.07
C ALA A 14 -37.08 -35.77 -18.71
N VAL A 15 -36.53 -36.66 -17.89
CA VAL A 15 -35.86 -37.87 -18.37
C VAL A 15 -36.91 -38.88 -18.84
N PRO A 16 -36.87 -39.33 -20.11
CA PRO A 16 -37.87 -40.24 -20.65
C PRO A 16 -37.98 -41.56 -19.86
N GLY A 17 -39.21 -41.95 -19.49
CA GLY A 17 -39.48 -43.22 -18.81
C GLY A 17 -39.35 -43.20 -17.28
N THR A 18 -39.07 -42.03 -16.69
CA THR A 18 -39.08 -41.82 -15.23
C THR A 18 -39.97 -40.62 -14.90
N ASN A 19 -40.59 -40.62 -13.71
CA ASN A 19 -41.51 -39.55 -13.30
C ASN A 19 -40.85 -38.53 -12.35
N ASP A 20 -39.62 -38.81 -11.91
CA ASP A 20 -38.93 -38.11 -10.84
C ASP A 20 -37.49 -37.72 -11.19
N GLN A 21 -37.09 -37.84 -12.46
CA GLN A 21 -35.78 -37.40 -12.94
C GLN A 21 -35.92 -36.30 -14.01
N VAL A 22 -35.05 -35.30 -13.90
CA VAL A 22 -34.89 -34.21 -14.86
C VAL A 22 -33.41 -34.05 -15.15
N ASP A 23 -33.06 -33.81 -16.41
CA ASP A 23 -31.72 -33.35 -16.76
C ASP A 23 -31.66 -31.84 -16.50
N VAL A 24 -30.48 -31.32 -16.15
CA VAL A 24 -30.25 -29.87 -16.06
C VAL A 24 -29.23 -29.49 -17.12
N VAL A 25 -29.71 -28.91 -18.20
CA VAL A 25 -28.91 -28.53 -19.36
C VAL A 25 -28.61 -27.04 -19.27
N TYR A 26 -27.31 -26.70 -19.27
CA TYR A 26 -26.84 -25.32 -19.31
C TYR A 26 -26.41 -24.96 -20.74
N ASN A 27 -27.20 -24.14 -21.41
CA ASN A 27 -26.85 -23.57 -22.71
C ASN A 27 -26.10 -22.26 -22.49
N VAL A 28 -24.82 -22.21 -22.86
CA VAL A 28 -23.96 -21.05 -22.64
C VAL A 28 -23.46 -20.46 -23.94
N LYS A 29 -23.43 -19.13 -24.03
CA LYS A 29 -22.77 -18.39 -25.12
C LYS A 29 -21.52 -17.73 -24.56
N GLU A 30 -20.34 -18.12 -25.04
CA GLU A 30 -19.07 -17.54 -24.60
C GLU A 30 -18.98 -16.04 -24.96
N THR A 31 -18.34 -15.27 -24.08
CA THR A 31 -18.00 -13.86 -24.34
C THR A 31 -16.50 -13.68 -24.54
N THR A 32 -16.09 -12.49 -24.99
CA THR A 32 -14.67 -12.17 -25.13
C THR A 32 -14.00 -12.17 -23.75
N SER A 33 -13.03 -13.06 -23.56
CA SER A 33 -12.24 -13.23 -22.34
C SER A 33 -11.19 -12.14 -22.13
N GLY A 34 -10.77 -11.49 -23.22
CA GLY A 34 -9.78 -10.41 -23.20
C GLY A 34 -10.39 -9.05 -22.87
N SER A 35 -9.71 -8.29 -22.01
CA SER A 35 -10.02 -6.89 -21.72
C SER A 35 -8.76 -6.03 -21.77
N PHE A 36 -8.88 -4.87 -22.40
CA PHE A 36 -7.88 -3.81 -22.34
C PHE A 36 -8.45 -2.66 -21.52
N THR A 37 -7.75 -2.29 -20.46
CA THR A 37 -8.14 -1.20 -19.55
C THR A 37 -7.11 -0.10 -19.67
N PHE A 38 -7.54 1.11 -20.00
CA PHE A 38 -6.73 2.32 -19.92
C PHE A 38 -7.34 3.25 -18.87
N GLY A 39 -6.52 3.74 -17.95
CA GLY A 39 -6.92 4.61 -16.86
C GLY A 39 -6.03 5.84 -16.79
N LEU A 40 -6.64 6.99 -16.55
CA LEU A 40 -5.94 8.19 -16.10
C LEU A 40 -6.41 8.51 -14.69
N GLY A 41 -5.46 8.70 -13.79
CA GLY A 41 -5.69 9.18 -12.44
C GLY A 41 -4.98 10.50 -12.23
N TYR A 42 -5.49 11.31 -11.31
CA TYR A 42 -4.78 12.48 -10.82
C TYR A 42 -4.96 12.57 -9.33
N SER A 43 -3.88 12.86 -8.62
CA SER A 43 -3.95 13.28 -7.23
C SER A 43 -2.94 14.38 -6.98
N GLN A 44 -3.13 15.11 -5.90
CA GLN A 44 -2.19 16.18 -5.55
C GLN A 44 -0.81 15.64 -5.16
N SER A 45 -0.72 14.47 -4.53
CA SER A 45 0.55 13.81 -4.18
C SER A 45 1.19 13.05 -5.33
N TYR A 46 0.41 12.26 -6.09
CA TYR A 46 0.94 11.35 -7.11
C TYR A 46 1.00 11.98 -8.52
N GLY A 47 0.54 13.23 -8.67
CA GLY A 47 0.43 13.88 -9.97
C GLY A 47 -0.51 13.15 -10.93
N LEU A 48 -0.29 13.33 -12.24
CA LEU A 48 -0.99 12.57 -13.28
C LEU A 48 -0.41 11.14 -13.33
N THR A 49 -1.27 10.14 -13.19
CA THR A 49 -0.94 8.73 -13.38
C THR A 49 -1.65 8.18 -14.61
N ALA A 50 -0.92 7.55 -15.51
CA ALA A 50 -1.47 6.79 -16.62
C ALA A 50 -1.23 5.31 -16.36
N SER A 51 -2.28 4.50 -16.47
CA SER A 51 -2.21 3.04 -16.31
C SER A 51 -2.83 2.34 -17.50
N THR A 52 -2.22 1.25 -17.93
CA THR A 52 -2.75 0.36 -18.94
C THR A 52 -2.65 -1.08 -18.45
N GLU A 53 -3.68 -1.87 -18.66
CA GLU A 53 -3.70 -3.29 -18.34
C GLU A 53 -4.32 -4.06 -19.51
N LEU A 54 -3.62 -5.10 -19.96
CA LEU A 54 -4.16 -6.12 -20.84
C LEU A 54 -4.36 -7.38 -20.01
N SER A 55 -5.58 -7.86 -19.89
CA SER A 55 -5.87 -9.11 -19.19
C SER A 55 -6.74 -10.05 -20.01
N GLN A 56 -6.52 -11.35 -19.85
CA GLN A 56 -7.33 -12.40 -20.43
C GLN A 56 -7.87 -13.28 -19.30
N ASN A 57 -9.17 -13.14 -19.04
CA ASN A 57 -9.94 -13.91 -18.07
C ASN A 57 -10.38 -15.21 -18.75
N ASN A 58 -9.87 -16.38 -18.35
CA ASN A 58 -9.94 -17.65 -19.11
C ASN A 58 -8.86 -17.77 -20.22
N PHE A 59 -7.61 -17.50 -19.84
CA PHE A 59 -6.43 -17.64 -20.69
C PHE A 59 -6.35 -19.06 -21.28
N LEU A 60 -6.36 -19.16 -22.61
CA LEU A 60 -6.34 -20.42 -23.36
C LEU A 60 -7.47 -21.41 -23.00
N GLY A 61 -8.61 -20.95 -22.49
CA GLY A 61 -9.72 -21.82 -22.11
C GLY A 61 -9.50 -22.62 -20.82
N SER A 62 -8.47 -22.28 -20.04
CA SER A 62 -8.06 -23.03 -18.85
C SER A 62 -8.71 -22.60 -17.53
N GLY A 63 -9.57 -21.58 -17.55
CA GLY A 63 -10.12 -20.92 -16.35
C GLY A 63 -9.15 -19.96 -15.66
N ASN A 64 -7.88 -19.95 -16.04
CA ASN A 64 -6.85 -19.09 -15.46
C ASN A 64 -6.96 -17.64 -15.97
N ARG A 65 -6.45 -16.69 -15.19
CA ARG A 65 -6.31 -15.29 -15.59
C ARG A 65 -4.84 -14.96 -15.81
N ALA A 66 -4.52 -14.37 -16.95
CA ALA A 66 -3.21 -13.75 -17.19
C ALA A 66 -3.39 -12.26 -17.46
N ALA A 67 -2.53 -11.42 -16.88
CA ALA A 67 -2.56 -9.98 -17.11
C ALA A 67 -1.16 -9.38 -17.15
N VAL A 68 -1.00 -8.36 -17.98
CA VAL A 68 0.17 -7.48 -18.03
C VAL A 68 -0.32 -6.07 -17.77
N SER A 69 0.33 -5.37 -16.84
CA SER A 69 0.02 -4.00 -16.48
C SER A 69 1.26 -3.12 -16.61
N ALA A 70 1.03 -1.87 -16.98
CA ALA A 70 2.01 -0.81 -16.95
C ALA A 70 1.36 0.44 -16.37
N ALA A 71 2.04 1.10 -15.44
CA ALA A 71 1.60 2.36 -14.88
C ALA A 71 2.77 3.34 -14.78
N ARG A 72 2.50 4.61 -15.04
CA ARG A 72 3.48 5.69 -15.02
C ARG A 72 2.86 6.93 -14.41
N SER A 73 3.58 7.55 -13.50
CA SER A 73 3.25 8.84 -12.87
C SER A 73 4.45 9.78 -12.95
N SER A 74 4.38 10.94 -12.30
CA SER A 74 5.53 11.87 -12.24
C SER A 74 6.75 11.26 -11.56
N TYR A 75 6.54 10.36 -10.59
CA TYR A 75 7.58 9.87 -9.68
C TYR A 75 7.72 8.34 -9.68
N GLN A 76 6.72 7.60 -10.17
CA GLN A 76 6.72 6.13 -10.22
C GLN A 76 6.49 5.58 -11.62
N GLU A 77 7.30 4.60 -11.99
CA GLU A 77 7.10 3.72 -13.14
C GLU A 77 6.94 2.27 -12.64
N LYS A 78 5.94 1.55 -13.12
CA LYS A 78 5.63 0.19 -12.69
C LYS A 78 5.21 -0.68 -13.86
N TYR A 79 5.81 -1.85 -13.96
CA TYR A 79 5.41 -2.91 -14.88
C TYR A 79 5.09 -4.17 -14.08
N GLY A 80 4.03 -4.87 -14.46
CA GLY A 80 3.56 -6.05 -13.76
C GLY A 80 3.11 -7.13 -14.71
N PHE A 81 3.39 -8.37 -14.35
CA PHE A 81 2.74 -9.55 -14.90
C PHE A 81 2.08 -10.30 -13.74
N SER A 82 0.84 -10.73 -13.93
CA SER A 82 0.12 -11.56 -12.97
C SER A 82 -0.52 -12.75 -13.67
N PHE A 83 -0.33 -13.93 -13.12
CA PHE A 83 -1.06 -15.14 -13.49
C PHE A 83 -1.80 -15.66 -12.27
N VAL A 84 -3.06 -16.05 -12.41
CA VAL A 84 -3.87 -16.58 -11.31
C VAL A 84 -4.67 -17.79 -11.78
N ASN A 85 -4.52 -18.90 -11.06
CA ASN A 85 -5.47 -19.99 -11.06
C ASN A 85 -6.46 -19.79 -9.90
N PRO A 86 -7.72 -19.42 -10.16
CA PRO A 86 -8.71 -19.18 -9.10
C PRO A 86 -9.20 -20.46 -8.42
N TYR A 87 -9.05 -21.63 -9.05
CA TYR A 87 -9.46 -22.93 -8.54
C TYR A 87 -8.29 -23.91 -8.64
N PHE A 88 -7.20 -23.59 -7.94
CA PHE A 88 -6.08 -24.51 -7.78
C PHE A 88 -6.49 -25.78 -7.02
N THR A 89 -7.48 -25.66 -6.13
CA THR A 89 -8.21 -26.80 -5.55
C THR A 89 -9.71 -26.67 -5.85
N ASP A 90 -10.43 -27.79 -5.77
CA ASP A 90 -11.89 -27.85 -5.98
C ASP A 90 -12.65 -26.96 -4.98
N ASP A 91 -12.09 -26.73 -3.79
CA ASP A 91 -12.67 -25.88 -2.74
C ASP A 91 -12.45 -24.37 -2.97
N GLY A 92 -11.85 -23.96 -4.09
CA GLY A 92 -11.66 -22.55 -4.44
C GLY A 92 -10.39 -21.92 -3.85
N VAL A 93 -9.40 -22.72 -3.45
CA VAL A 93 -8.06 -22.19 -3.16
C VAL A 93 -7.47 -21.66 -4.46
N SER A 94 -6.97 -20.43 -4.41
CA SER A 94 -6.35 -19.75 -5.56
C SER A 94 -4.83 -19.79 -5.46
N LEU A 95 -4.15 -19.97 -6.59
CA LEU A 95 -2.70 -19.90 -6.70
C LEU A 95 -2.32 -18.87 -7.78
N GLY A 96 -1.56 -17.86 -7.38
CA GLY A 96 -1.11 -16.79 -8.26
C GLY A 96 0.40 -16.64 -8.30
N TYR A 97 0.90 -16.08 -9.40
CA TYR A 97 2.28 -15.68 -9.60
C TYR A 97 2.33 -14.26 -10.10
N ASN A 98 3.08 -13.40 -9.42
CA ASN A 98 3.27 -12.02 -9.78
C ASN A 98 4.75 -11.74 -10.04
N LEU A 99 5.04 -11.10 -11.16
CA LEU A 99 6.32 -10.50 -11.44
C LEU A 99 6.11 -8.98 -11.49
N SER A 100 6.93 -8.23 -10.78
CA SER A 100 6.84 -6.77 -10.81
C SER A 100 8.21 -6.15 -10.97
N TRP A 101 8.25 -5.06 -11.71
CA TRP A 101 9.35 -4.11 -11.70
C TRP A 101 8.78 -2.74 -11.40
N SER A 102 9.45 -1.98 -10.56
CA SER A 102 9.08 -0.59 -10.31
C SER A 102 10.30 0.26 -10.02
N GLN A 103 10.27 1.48 -10.52
CA GLN A 103 11.18 2.55 -10.14
C GLN A 103 10.37 3.66 -9.49
N ILE A 104 10.83 4.11 -8.32
CA ILE A 104 10.20 5.19 -7.55
C ILE A 104 11.28 6.22 -7.26
N ASP A 105 11.06 7.46 -7.68
CA ASP A 105 11.80 8.62 -7.22
C ASP A 105 11.05 9.26 -6.05
N TYR A 106 11.66 9.28 -4.87
CA TYR A 106 11.04 9.84 -3.67
C TYR A 106 11.18 11.36 -3.59
N SER A 107 11.91 11.99 -4.52
CA SER A 107 12.03 13.45 -4.62
C SER A 107 10.70 14.18 -4.65
N ASP A 108 9.75 13.58 -5.36
CA ASP A 108 8.43 14.17 -5.66
C ASP A 108 7.35 13.55 -4.77
N TYR A 109 7.75 12.80 -3.73
CA TYR A 109 6.87 12.00 -2.89
C TYR A 109 6.59 12.61 -1.50
N ASN A 110 7.03 13.85 -1.28
CA ASN A 110 7.00 14.55 0.01
C ASN A 110 7.70 13.76 1.13
N THR A 111 8.76 13.03 0.77
CA THR A 111 9.57 12.21 1.68
C THR A 111 11.05 12.54 1.47
N ALA A 112 11.93 11.87 2.22
CA ALA A 112 13.36 11.98 2.02
C ALA A 112 13.80 11.66 0.58
N TYR A 113 14.78 12.43 0.10
CA TYR A 113 15.26 12.38 -1.28
C TYR A 113 16.14 11.13 -1.52
N TYR A 114 15.60 10.11 -2.18
CA TYR A 114 16.34 8.97 -2.73
C TYR A 114 15.50 8.33 -3.83
N ALA A 115 16.09 7.43 -4.61
CA ALA A 115 15.34 6.64 -5.59
C ALA A 115 15.51 5.15 -5.31
N THR A 116 14.48 4.37 -5.63
CA THR A 116 14.51 2.91 -5.53
C THR A 116 14.15 2.25 -6.84
N THR A 117 14.93 1.26 -7.24
CA THR A 117 14.60 0.35 -8.34
C THR A 117 14.39 -1.04 -7.77
N ASN A 118 13.14 -1.50 -7.80
CA ASN A 118 12.73 -2.79 -7.28
C ASN A 118 12.33 -3.75 -8.40
N ALA A 119 12.79 -4.99 -8.31
CA ALA A 119 12.25 -6.12 -9.05
C ALA A 119 11.81 -7.20 -8.06
N SER A 120 10.62 -7.76 -8.25
CA SER A 120 10.10 -8.83 -7.39
C SER A 120 9.42 -9.94 -8.16
N ALA A 121 9.48 -11.14 -7.61
CA ALA A 121 8.72 -12.30 -8.05
C ALA A 121 8.06 -12.95 -6.83
N LYS A 122 6.74 -13.14 -6.86
CA LYS A 122 5.95 -13.61 -5.71
C LYS A 122 4.97 -14.69 -6.14
N ALA A 123 4.88 -15.77 -5.37
CA ALA A 123 3.80 -16.74 -5.42
C ALA A 123 2.79 -16.42 -4.31
N ILE A 124 1.50 -16.50 -4.60
CA ILE A 124 0.41 -16.11 -3.68
C ILE A 124 -0.60 -17.25 -3.64
N LEU A 125 -0.93 -17.72 -2.44
CA LEU A 125 -1.97 -18.69 -2.17
C LEU A 125 -3.11 -18.00 -1.43
N GLY A 126 -4.32 -18.00 -1.98
CA GLY A 126 -5.51 -17.42 -1.36
C GLY A 126 -6.49 -18.51 -0.95
N LEU A 127 -6.79 -18.62 0.34
CA LEU A 127 -7.67 -19.62 0.94
C LEU A 127 -8.97 -18.95 1.41
N PRO A 128 -10.10 -19.13 0.70
CA PRO A 128 -11.40 -18.75 1.22
C PRO A 128 -11.77 -19.69 2.38
N ILE A 129 -11.98 -19.14 3.57
CA ILE A 129 -12.34 -19.93 4.76
C ILE A 129 -13.86 -19.92 4.96
N THR A 130 -14.48 -18.76 4.72
CA THR A 130 -15.94 -18.56 4.74
C THR A 130 -16.31 -17.64 3.58
N GLU A 131 -17.60 -17.33 3.41
CA GLU A 131 -18.05 -16.32 2.43
C GLU A 131 -17.48 -14.90 2.69
N ASN A 132 -16.99 -14.64 3.91
CA ASN A 132 -16.55 -13.32 4.36
C ASN A 132 -15.08 -13.31 4.81
N ASP A 133 -14.47 -14.47 5.07
CA ASP A 133 -13.09 -14.62 5.58
C ASP A 133 -12.17 -15.21 4.53
N THR A 134 -11.01 -14.57 4.34
CA THR A 134 -9.96 -15.06 3.44
C THR A 134 -8.61 -15.00 4.15
N ILE A 135 -7.84 -16.07 4.02
CA ILE A 135 -6.43 -16.11 4.41
C ILE A 135 -5.58 -16.07 3.14
N SER A 136 -4.52 -15.29 3.14
CA SER A 136 -3.58 -15.23 2.02
C SER A 136 -2.16 -15.49 2.52
N LEU A 137 -1.42 -16.37 1.84
CA LEU A 137 0.00 -16.57 2.05
C LEU A 137 0.75 -16.14 0.79
N SER A 138 1.74 -15.28 0.90
CA SER A 138 2.65 -14.96 -0.20
C SER A 138 4.08 -15.29 0.17
N LEU A 139 4.83 -15.79 -0.81
CA LEU A 139 6.27 -16.02 -0.73
C LEU A 139 6.91 -15.41 -1.96
N GLY A 140 7.99 -14.67 -1.80
CA GLY A 140 8.63 -13.98 -2.89
C GLY A 140 10.09 -13.67 -2.69
N ILE A 141 10.70 -13.23 -3.77
CA ILE A 141 12.05 -12.69 -3.81
C ILE A 141 11.98 -11.24 -4.30
N ASP A 142 12.70 -10.36 -3.63
CA ASP A 142 12.77 -8.93 -3.95
C ASP A 142 14.24 -8.52 -4.11
N SER A 143 14.53 -7.68 -5.10
CA SER A 143 15.81 -7.00 -5.29
C SER A 143 15.53 -5.51 -5.35
N ASN A 144 15.90 -4.77 -4.29
CA ASN A 144 15.69 -3.34 -4.17
C ASN A 144 17.03 -2.59 -4.18
N GLN A 145 17.31 -1.86 -5.26
CA GLN A 145 18.48 -1.00 -5.34
C GLN A 145 18.12 0.43 -4.89
N VAL A 146 18.88 0.98 -3.96
CA VAL A 146 18.72 2.36 -3.50
C VAL A 146 19.79 3.26 -4.12
N SER A 147 19.34 4.36 -4.71
CA SER A 147 20.18 5.42 -5.27
C SER A 147 20.08 6.67 -4.40
N THR A 148 21.22 7.22 -4.00
CA THR A 148 21.33 8.43 -3.20
C THR A 148 21.83 9.60 -4.04
N TYR A 149 21.46 10.81 -3.63
CA TYR A 149 21.77 12.07 -4.30
C TYR A 149 22.59 12.96 -3.37
N SER A 150 23.82 13.27 -3.77
CA SER A 150 24.74 14.07 -2.96
C SER A 150 24.16 15.45 -2.62
N GLY A 151 24.16 15.81 -1.33
CA GLY A 151 23.60 17.07 -0.82
C GLY A 151 22.07 17.09 -0.64
N TYR A 152 21.35 16.08 -1.14
CA TYR A 152 19.89 15.98 -1.01
C TYR A 152 19.47 14.86 -0.07
N THR A 153 20.01 13.65 -0.25
CA THR A 153 19.69 12.50 0.61
C THR A 153 20.15 12.77 2.03
N PRO A 154 19.28 12.60 3.05
CA PRO A 154 19.68 12.67 4.45
C PRO A 154 20.85 11.74 4.79
N GLN A 155 21.74 12.23 5.65
CA GLN A 155 22.87 11.50 6.20
C GLN A 155 22.43 10.26 6.95
N ALA A 156 21.27 10.26 7.63
CA ALA A 156 20.75 9.05 8.29
C ALA A 156 20.53 7.88 7.31
N ILE A 157 20.07 8.17 6.08
CA ILE A 157 19.88 7.16 5.03
C ILE A 157 21.23 6.70 4.48
N ILE A 158 22.15 7.64 4.26
CA ILE A 158 23.51 7.34 3.77
C ILE A 158 24.23 6.44 4.78
N ASP A 159 24.16 6.77 6.07
CA ASP A 159 24.79 6.02 7.15
C ASP A 159 24.24 4.60 7.25
N TYR A 160 22.93 4.41 7.07
CA TYR A 160 22.31 3.10 7.01
C TYR A 160 22.87 2.26 5.84
N ILE A 161 22.98 2.84 4.66
CA ILE A 161 23.53 2.16 3.47
C ILE A 161 25.01 1.83 3.66
N ASP A 162 25.80 2.75 4.20
CA ASP A 162 27.23 2.58 4.44
C ASP A 162 27.52 1.51 5.51
N ALA A 163 26.68 1.43 6.54
CA ALA A 163 26.74 0.40 7.58
C ALA A 163 26.47 -1.01 7.00
N ILE A 164 25.51 -1.13 6.08
CA ILE A 164 25.22 -2.37 5.36
C ILE A 164 26.32 -2.70 4.34
N GLY A 165 26.96 -1.68 3.77
CA GLY A 165 28.09 -1.81 2.83
C GLY A 165 27.68 -2.14 1.40
N GLN A 166 26.40 -2.11 1.07
CA GLN A 166 25.88 -2.30 -0.29
C GLN A 166 24.58 -1.52 -0.51
N ARG A 167 24.32 -1.16 -1.78
CA ARG A 167 23.13 -0.39 -2.19
C ARG A 167 21.96 -1.25 -2.66
N THR A 168 22.21 -2.52 -2.95
CA THR A 168 21.18 -3.46 -3.40
C THR A 168 20.82 -4.39 -2.25
N PHE A 169 19.56 -4.37 -1.87
CA PHE A 169 18.98 -5.18 -0.81
C PHE A 169 18.21 -6.34 -1.44
N HIS A 170 18.65 -7.55 -1.15
CA HIS A 170 17.95 -8.77 -1.56
C HIS A 170 17.13 -9.29 -0.38
N ALA A 171 15.86 -9.63 -0.62
CA ALA A 171 15.00 -10.17 0.41
C ALA A 171 14.24 -11.41 -0.06
N TRP A 172 14.15 -12.38 0.84
CA TRP A 172 13.19 -13.48 0.77
C TRP A 172 11.96 -13.05 1.57
N ARG A 173 10.90 -12.63 0.89
CA ARG A 173 9.72 -12.05 1.56
C ARG A 173 8.64 -13.10 1.77
N GLY A 174 8.14 -13.19 2.99
CA GLY A 174 6.92 -13.92 3.32
C GLY A 174 5.84 -12.96 3.81
N GLU A 175 4.60 -13.12 3.36
CA GLU A 175 3.45 -12.37 3.87
C GLU A 175 2.32 -13.32 4.26
N LEU A 176 1.79 -13.16 5.46
CA LEU A 176 0.56 -13.81 5.90
C LEU A 176 -0.50 -12.73 6.10
N GLY A 177 -1.64 -12.89 5.44
CA GLY A 177 -2.77 -11.98 5.55
C GLY A 177 -4.03 -12.73 5.97
N TRP A 178 -4.85 -12.07 6.79
CA TRP A 178 -6.24 -12.45 7.01
C TRP A 178 -7.11 -11.22 6.79
N ALA A 179 -8.20 -11.39 6.05
CA ALA A 179 -9.20 -10.36 5.84
C ALA A 179 -10.59 -10.91 6.13
N ARG A 180 -11.42 -10.06 6.76
CA ARG A 180 -12.86 -10.27 6.88
C ARG A 180 -13.60 -9.09 6.28
N ASP A 181 -14.51 -9.38 5.34
CA ASP A 181 -15.40 -8.38 4.74
C ASP A 181 -16.86 -8.80 4.88
N THR A 182 -17.63 -8.02 5.62
CA THR A 182 -19.08 -8.18 5.82
C THR A 182 -19.84 -6.95 5.37
N ARG A 183 -19.20 -6.06 4.62
CA ARG A 183 -19.82 -4.83 4.12
C ARG A 183 -20.94 -5.17 3.15
N ASN A 184 -22.05 -4.45 3.28
CA ASN A 184 -23.23 -4.66 2.45
C ASN A 184 -23.10 -4.10 1.01
N ASP A 185 -22.13 -3.21 0.78
CA ASP A 185 -21.81 -2.65 -0.52
C ASP A 185 -20.31 -2.35 -0.56
N TYR A 186 -19.65 -2.65 -1.67
CA TYR A 186 -18.20 -2.45 -1.81
C TYR A 186 -17.79 -0.98 -1.90
N PHE A 187 -18.57 -0.17 -2.63
CA PHE A 187 -18.20 1.20 -2.98
C PHE A 187 -18.82 2.23 -2.02
N MET A 188 -20.04 1.96 -1.59
CA MET A 188 -20.84 2.82 -0.74
C MET A 188 -21.43 2.04 0.45
N PRO A 189 -20.61 1.44 1.33
CA PRO A 189 -21.11 0.69 2.47
C PRO A 189 -21.97 1.57 3.40
N THR A 190 -23.02 0.98 3.98
CA THR A 190 -23.86 1.60 5.02
C THR A 190 -23.97 0.73 6.28
N ASN A 191 -23.57 -0.53 6.19
CA ASN A 191 -23.51 -1.47 7.29
C ASN A 191 -22.40 -2.49 7.04
N GLY A 192 -21.90 -3.11 8.10
CA GLY A 192 -20.91 -4.17 8.04
C GLY A 192 -19.52 -3.69 8.46
N LEU A 193 -18.57 -4.61 8.39
CA LEU A 193 -17.19 -4.47 8.86
C LEU A 193 -16.24 -4.92 7.77
N TYR A 194 -15.18 -4.16 7.55
CA TYR A 194 -13.97 -4.60 6.89
C TYR A 194 -12.83 -4.59 7.90
N GLN A 195 -12.07 -5.68 7.96
CA GLN A 195 -10.83 -5.71 8.72
C GLN A 195 -9.79 -6.57 8.02
N ARG A 196 -8.53 -6.17 8.10
CA ARG A 196 -7.40 -6.89 7.54
C ARG A 196 -6.24 -6.85 8.53
N VAL A 197 -5.64 -8.00 8.77
CA VAL A 197 -4.37 -8.14 9.47
C VAL A 197 -3.36 -8.70 8.47
N SER A 198 -2.19 -8.10 8.36
CA SER A 198 -1.09 -8.70 7.61
C SER A 198 0.21 -8.66 8.39
N ALA A 199 0.99 -9.71 8.24
CA ALA A 199 2.34 -9.84 8.75
C ALA A 199 3.28 -10.12 7.58
N GLU A 200 4.24 -9.24 7.38
CA GLU A 200 5.30 -9.36 6.39
C GLU A 200 6.63 -9.63 7.09
N LEU A 201 7.45 -10.51 6.51
CA LEU A 201 8.71 -10.98 7.05
C LEU A 201 9.76 -11.01 5.94
N ALA A 202 10.88 -10.32 6.13
CA ALA A 202 12.08 -10.52 5.32
C ALA A 202 12.89 -11.67 5.94
N LEU A 203 12.65 -12.88 5.45
CA LEU A 203 13.11 -14.15 6.00
C LEU A 203 14.65 -14.24 6.10
N PRO A 204 15.18 -15.12 6.97
CA PRO A 204 16.61 -15.28 7.16
C PRO A 204 17.38 -15.50 5.86
N GLY A 205 18.54 -14.85 5.73
CA GLY A 205 19.34 -14.82 4.50
C GLY A 205 19.02 -13.65 3.56
N SER A 206 18.08 -12.78 3.96
CA SER A 206 17.90 -11.45 3.36
C SER A 206 19.04 -10.51 3.77
N THR A 207 19.30 -9.46 2.98
CA THR A 207 20.28 -8.43 3.32
C THR A 207 19.93 -7.70 4.62
N ALA A 208 18.65 -7.43 4.82
CA ALA A 208 18.10 -6.90 6.07
C ALA A 208 16.93 -7.79 6.48
N GLU A 209 16.95 -8.24 7.73
CA GLU A 209 15.94 -9.13 8.32
C GLU A 209 15.02 -8.31 9.22
N TYR A 210 13.76 -8.18 8.81
CA TYR A 210 12.76 -7.35 9.47
C TYR A 210 11.37 -7.95 9.36
N TYR A 211 10.45 -7.41 10.16
CA TYR A 211 9.04 -7.72 10.08
C TYR A 211 8.20 -6.45 10.03
N LYS A 212 7.02 -6.54 9.43
CA LYS A 212 5.99 -5.49 9.44
C LYS A 212 4.65 -6.12 9.75
N LEU A 213 3.89 -5.48 10.62
CA LEU A 213 2.53 -5.83 11.01
C LEU A 213 1.63 -4.68 10.62
N ASN A 214 0.55 -4.97 9.90
CA ASN A 214 -0.47 -3.99 9.56
C ASN A 214 -1.83 -4.46 10.06
N TYR A 215 -2.61 -3.53 10.58
CA TYR A 215 -4.00 -3.75 10.94
C TYR A 215 -4.87 -2.62 10.41
N GLU A 216 -5.79 -2.98 9.53
CA GLU A 216 -6.82 -2.10 9.00
C GLU A 216 -8.18 -2.51 9.55
N PHE A 217 -8.98 -1.52 9.96
CA PHE A 217 -10.33 -1.72 10.47
C PHE A 217 -11.23 -0.59 9.98
N SER A 218 -12.43 -0.95 9.49
CA SER A 218 -13.45 0.00 9.04
C SER A 218 -14.83 -0.58 9.33
N LYS A 219 -15.57 0.08 10.23
CA LYS A 219 -16.89 -0.38 10.68
C LYS A 219 -17.95 0.67 10.41
N TYR A 220 -19.03 0.26 9.75
CA TYR A 220 -20.16 1.11 9.40
C TYR A 220 -21.33 0.85 10.34
N TRP A 221 -21.67 1.88 11.11
CA TRP A 221 -22.74 1.91 12.10
C TRP A 221 -23.92 2.72 11.53
N PRO A 222 -25.05 2.09 11.18
CA PRO A 222 -26.24 2.82 10.76
C PRO A 222 -26.89 3.48 12.00
N LEU A 223 -26.71 4.79 12.17
CA LEU A 223 -27.29 5.55 13.30
C LEU A 223 -28.75 5.94 13.06
N GLY A 224 -29.26 5.65 11.87
CA GLY A 224 -30.63 5.90 11.45
C GLY A 224 -30.74 5.74 9.94
N SER A 225 -31.87 6.14 9.37
CA SER A 225 -32.09 5.96 7.93
C SER A 225 -31.32 6.98 7.07
N ALA A 226 -30.81 8.07 7.66
CA ALA A 226 -30.20 9.19 6.93
C ALA A 226 -28.71 9.39 7.24
N VAL A 227 -28.18 8.74 8.29
CA VAL A 227 -26.80 8.95 8.78
C VAL A 227 -26.15 7.60 9.07
N VAL A 228 -24.92 7.43 8.60
CA VAL A 228 -24.06 6.29 8.90
C VAL A 228 -22.76 6.81 9.48
N LEU A 229 -22.38 6.32 10.66
CA LEU A 229 -21.07 6.57 11.23
C LEU A 229 -20.10 5.49 10.76
N ASN A 230 -18.95 5.89 10.26
CA ASN A 230 -17.81 5.01 10.00
C ASN A 230 -16.71 5.29 11.00
N THR A 231 -16.23 4.23 11.64
CA THR A 231 -15.03 4.24 12.48
C THR A 231 -13.92 3.50 11.75
N ARG A 232 -12.83 4.21 11.44
CA ARG A 232 -11.64 3.67 10.79
C ARG A 232 -10.45 3.69 11.73
N LEU A 233 -9.62 2.66 11.63
CA LEU A 233 -8.34 2.52 12.33
C LEU A 233 -7.35 1.86 11.38
N ASP A 234 -6.15 2.39 11.31
CA ASP A 234 -5.04 1.89 10.49
C ASP A 234 -3.76 2.01 11.33
N LEU A 235 -3.25 0.85 11.73
CA LEU A 235 -2.07 0.68 12.56
C LEU A 235 -1.00 -0.06 11.76
N GLY A 236 0.23 0.41 11.84
CA GLY A 236 1.41 -0.25 11.29
C GLY A 236 2.51 -0.32 12.33
N TYR A 237 3.19 -1.44 12.45
CA TYR A 237 4.39 -1.57 13.28
C TYR A 237 5.41 -2.46 12.60
N GLY A 238 6.69 -2.11 12.63
CA GLY A 238 7.74 -2.96 12.07
C GLY A 238 9.05 -2.76 12.78
N ASP A 239 9.91 -3.76 12.73
CA ASP A 239 11.24 -3.70 13.33
C ASP A 239 12.17 -4.72 12.67
N SER A 240 13.47 -4.55 12.88
CA SER A 240 14.47 -5.57 12.54
C SER A 240 14.54 -6.65 13.61
N TYR A 241 14.80 -7.89 13.21
CA TYR A 241 15.10 -8.98 14.14
C TYR A 241 16.48 -9.62 13.89
N GLY A 242 17.12 -9.28 12.76
CA GLY A 242 18.49 -9.67 12.48
C GLY A 242 19.51 -8.88 13.30
N LYS A 243 20.79 -9.24 13.16
CA LYS A 243 21.88 -8.48 13.77
C LYS A 243 22.00 -7.12 13.09
N SER A 244 22.13 -6.05 13.89
CA SER A 244 22.48 -4.73 13.37
C SER A 244 23.85 -4.77 12.69
N ALA A 245 23.95 -4.18 11.49
CA ALA A 245 25.22 -4.05 10.81
C ALA A 245 25.92 -2.80 11.33
N THR A 246 27.17 -2.92 11.77
CA THR A 246 27.97 -1.79 12.26
C THR A 246 29.29 -1.75 11.51
N ARG A 247 29.68 -0.55 11.06
CA ARG A 247 30.91 -0.34 10.28
C ARG A 247 31.61 0.94 10.71
N ASN A 248 32.93 0.88 10.83
CA ASN A 248 33.76 2.07 10.95
C ASN A 248 34.05 2.63 9.56
N LEU A 249 33.84 3.93 9.41
CA LEU A 249 34.15 4.67 8.19
C LEU A 249 35.47 5.40 8.39
N CYS A 250 36.43 5.10 7.51
CA CYS A 250 37.70 5.80 7.41
C CYS A 250 37.74 6.52 6.07
N TYR A 251 38.21 7.76 6.07
CA TYR A 251 38.32 8.59 4.87
C TYR A 251 39.71 9.18 4.81
N SER A 252 40.42 8.86 3.74
CA SER A 252 41.72 9.45 3.41
C SER A 252 41.60 10.38 2.21
N ASP A 253 42.47 11.39 2.16
CA ASP A 253 42.59 12.27 1.01
C ASP A 253 42.98 11.49 -0.25
N ALA A 254 42.69 12.06 -1.42
CA ALA A 254 42.76 11.41 -2.74
C ALA A 254 44.09 10.71 -3.09
N ASP A 255 45.19 11.04 -2.41
CA ASP A 255 46.53 10.49 -2.65
C ASP A 255 46.87 9.25 -1.80
N THR A 256 45.99 8.84 -0.89
CA THR A 256 46.20 7.66 -0.02
C THR A 256 44.96 6.78 0.04
N ALA A 257 45.14 5.46 0.08
CA ALA A 257 44.04 4.54 0.31
C ALA A 257 43.62 4.61 1.80
N PRO A 258 42.32 4.53 2.13
CA PRO A 258 41.86 4.50 3.51
C PRO A 258 42.43 3.28 4.26
N SER A 259 42.55 3.39 5.58
CA SER A 259 42.97 2.29 6.45
C SER A 259 42.07 1.07 6.27
N ASP A 260 42.68 -0.09 6.02
CA ASP A 260 41.99 -1.39 5.95
C ASP A 260 42.75 -2.44 6.78
N PRO A 261 42.19 -2.94 7.90
CA PRO A 261 40.86 -2.64 8.42
C PRO A 261 40.75 -1.23 9.03
N CYS A 262 39.60 -0.58 8.83
CA CYS A 262 39.27 0.68 9.50
C CYS A 262 38.94 0.44 10.98
N SER A 263 39.73 1.04 11.87
CA SER A 263 39.59 0.94 13.33
C SER A 263 39.37 2.31 13.96
N GLU A 264 38.83 2.39 15.18
CA GLU A 264 38.73 3.66 15.92
C GLU A 264 40.09 4.29 16.23
N SER A 265 41.16 3.49 16.20
CA SER A 265 42.54 3.97 16.36
C SER A 265 43.21 4.42 15.05
N SER A 266 42.54 4.24 13.91
CA SER A 266 43.07 4.63 12.61
C SER A 266 43.11 6.16 12.50
N ALA A 267 44.20 6.71 11.97
CA ALA A 267 44.39 8.17 11.89
C ALA A 267 43.35 8.87 10.99
N ASP A 268 42.78 8.12 10.04
CA ASP A 268 41.75 8.52 9.09
C ASP A 268 40.34 8.08 9.50
N TYR A 269 40.15 7.65 10.75
CA TYR A 269 38.82 7.32 11.29
C TYR A 269 37.93 8.56 11.30
N VAL A 270 36.71 8.40 10.78
CA VAL A 270 35.69 9.46 10.73
C VAL A 270 34.61 9.20 11.77
N LYS A 271 33.92 8.06 11.66
CA LYS A 271 32.80 7.70 12.55
C LYS A 271 32.44 6.23 12.42
N THR A 272 31.68 5.74 13.39
CA THR A 272 31.03 4.43 13.35
C THR A 272 29.56 4.61 12.97
N VAL A 273 29.09 3.84 11.99
CA VAL A 273 27.70 3.84 11.53
C VAL A 273 27.05 2.49 11.81
N THR A 274 25.76 2.52 12.16
CA THR A 274 24.98 1.33 12.49
C THR A 274 23.65 1.33 11.74
N ALA A 275 23.35 0.23 11.06
CA ALA A 275 22.03 -0.05 10.50
C ALA A 275 21.26 -0.97 11.45
N SER A 276 20.24 -0.40 12.09
CA SER A 276 19.34 -1.08 13.02
C SER A 276 17.91 -0.61 12.81
N GLY A 277 16.94 -1.40 13.26
CA GLY A 277 15.53 -1.07 13.14
C GLY A 277 14.97 -1.41 11.76
N LEU A 278 13.71 -1.04 11.55
CA LEU A 278 13.05 -1.19 10.25
C LEU A 278 13.84 -0.43 9.18
N PRO A 279 14.17 -1.04 8.03
CA PRO A 279 14.86 -0.32 6.95
C PRO A 279 14.06 0.90 6.49
N PHE A 280 14.72 2.03 6.27
CA PHE A 280 14.05 3.31 5.96
C PHE A 280 13.11 3.24 4.74
N TYR A 281 13.44 2.42 3.74
CA TYR A 281 12.62 2.23 2.54
C TYR A 281 11.35 1.39 2.79
N GLU A 282 11.19 0.84 3.99
CA GLU A 282 10.00 0.12 4.46
C GLU A 282 9.19 0.92 5.50
N ASN A 283 9.61 2.14 5.83
CA ASN A 283 8.94 2.99 6.81
C ASN A 283 7.47 3.25 6.46
N PHE A 284 6.67 3.43 7.51
CA PHE A 284 5.31 3.91 7.39
C PHE A 284 5.27 5.43 7.28
N TYR A 285 4.22 5.94 6.63
CA TYR A 285 3.97 7.36 6.44
C TYR A 285 2.51 7.69 6.76
N ALA A 286 2.27 8.93 7.18
CA ALA A 286 0.92 9.47 7.40
C ALA A 286 0.86 10.96 6.97
N GLY A 287 -0.35 11.47 6.91
CA GLY A 287 -0.70 12.73 6.24
C GLY A 287 -1.51 12.47 4.96
N GLY A 288 -2.30 13.47 4.59
CA GLY A 288 -3.07 13.55 3.36
C GLY A 288 -4.23 12.57 3.19
N THR A 289 -4.58 12.31 1.94
CA THR A 289 -5.93 11.82 1.56
C THR A 289 -6.25 10.43 2.08
N ARG A 290 -5.22 9.63 2.38
CA ARG A 290 -5.36 8.23 2.83
C ARG A 290 -5.30 8.04 4.34
N SER A 291 -4.92 9.06 5.10
CA SER A 291 -4.74 8.93 6.56
C SER A 291 -5.35 10.13 7.31
N VAL A 292 -4.58 11.21 7.50
CA VAL A 292 -4.99 12.41 8.22
C VAL A 292 -5.15 13.55 7.24
N ARG A 293 -6.39 13.76 6.74
CA ARG A 293 -6.69 14.82 5.75
C ARG A 293 -6.41 16.20 6.32
N GLY A 294 -5.99 17.15 5.49
CA GLY A 294 -5.62 18.50 5.92
C GLY A 294 -4.13 18.71 6.16
N PHE A 295 -3.36 17.62 6.26
CA PHE A 295 -1.90 17.63 6.23
C PHE A 295 -1.43 17.14 4.87
N THR A 296 -0.27 17.60 4.41
CA THR A 296 0.32 17.13 3.15
C THR A 296 0.64 15.64 3.24
N ASP A 297 0.41 14.88 2.16
CA ASP A 297 0.68 13.43 2.11
C ASP A 297 2.12 13.12 2.57
N ASN A 298 2.27 12.09 3.40
CA ASN A 298 3.54 11.55 3.95
C ASN A 298 4.37 12.46 4.89
N THR A 299 3.89 13.65 5.21
CA THR A 299 4.68 14.63 5.98
C THR A 299 4.61 14.48 7.51
N LEU A 300 3.69 13.66 8.03
CA LEU A 300 3.54 13.46 9.48
C LEU A 300 4.54 12.42 10.01
N GLY A 301 5.23 12.78 11.09
CA GLY A 301 6.11 11.90 11.84
C GLY A 301 7.55 12.42 11.95
N PRO A 302 8.53 11.53 12.16
CA PRO A 302 9.93 11.88 12.24
C PRO A 302 10.44 12.55 10.96
N ARG A 303 11.30 13.56 11.14
CA ARG A 303 12.03 14.23 10.06
C ARG A 303 13.52 14.00 10.22
N SER A 304 14.24 14.04 9.11
CA SER A 304 15.70 13.98 9.10
C SER A 304 16.32 15.21 9.73
N GLU A 305 17.63 15.15 9.93
CA GLU A 305 18.44 16.34 10.10
C GLU A 305 18.31 17.29 8.89
N ALA A 306 18.61 18.56 9.13
CA ALA A 306 18.64 19.58 8.09
C ALA A 306 19.72 19.25 7.05
N THR A 307 19.36 19.28 5.77
CA THR A 307 20.31 19.13 4.65
C THR A 307 20.51 20.47 3.97
N TYR A 308 21.50 20.56 3.07
CA TYR A 308 21.85 21.81 2.39
C TYR A 308 20.65 22.48 1.69
N TYR A 309 19.73 21.69 1.17
CA TYR A 309 18.53 22.17 0.48
C TYR A 309 17.25 22.15 1.33
N TYR A 310 17.29 21.55 2.53
CA TYR A 310 16.12 21.37 3.40
C TYR A 310 16.46 21.71 4.86
N SER A 311 16.28 22.97 5.23
CA SER A 311 16.60 23.46 6.59
C SER A 311 15.74 22.87 7.70
N ASP A 312 14.50 22.47 7.37
CA ASP A 312 13.53 21.90 8.33
C ASP A 312 13.56 20.36 8.35
N GLY A 313 14.57 19.76 7.71
CA GLY A 313 14.67 18.33 7.50
C GLY A 313 13.60 17.80 6.54
N GLN A 314 13.71 16.52 6.18
CA GLN A 314 12.82 15.83 5.26
C GLN A 314 12.02 14.74 5.98
N PRO A 315 10.76 14.47 5.61
CA PRO A 315 9.99 13.39 6.23
C PRO A 315 10.65 12.03 6.01
N LEU A 316 11.01 11.33 7.09
CA LEU A 316 11.61 9.99 7.05
C LEU A 316 10.58 8.88 7.20
N GLY A 317 9.39 9.21 7.69
CA GLY A 317 8.45 8.21 8.19
C GLY A 317 8.99 7.54 9.45
N GLY A 318 8.50 6.35 9.76
CA GLY A 318 8.93 5.61 10.93
C GLY A 318 8.37 4.21 11.02
N SER A 319 8.74 3.52 12.08
CA SER A 319 8.45 2.11 12.33
C SER A 319 7.11 1.86 13.03
N LEU A 320 6.43 2.90 13.54
CA LEU A 320 5.09 2.80 14.13
C LEU A 320 4.15 3.84 13.50
N LYS A 321 3.07 3.39 12.88
CA LYS A 321 1.97 4.22 12.37
C LYS A 321 0.72 4.03 13.21
N THR A 322 0.11 5.13 13.61
CA THR A 322 -1.15 5.13 14.35
C THR A 322 -2.09 6.15 13.74
N THR A 323 -3.13 5.69 13.05
CA THR A 323 -4.10 6.58 12.40
C THR A 323 -5.52 6.08 12.64
N GLY A 324 -6.46 6.99 12.81
CA GLY A 324 -7.86 6.69 13.03
C GLY A 324 -8.75 7.82 12.52
N ALA A 325 -10.00 7.48 12.20
CA ALA A 325 -10.97 8.45 11.73
C ALA A 325 -12.38 8.11 12.18
N LEU A 326 -13.16 9.15 12.45
CA LEU A 326 -14.61 9.10 12.60
C LEU A 326 -15.24 9.87 11.44
N GLU A 327 -16.12 9.23 10.68
CA GLU A 327 -16.70 9.83 9.50
C GLU A 327 -18.21 9.59 9.42
N LEU A 328 -18.98 10.67 9.42
CA LEU A 328 -20.43 10.67 9.29
C LEU A 328 -20.80 10.81 7.82
N TYR A 329 -21.37 9.77 7.23
CA TYR A 329 -21.90 9.78 5.86
C TYR A 329 -23.39 10.16 5.85
N PHE A 330 -23.77 10.94 4.84
CA PHE A 330 -25.15 11.38 4.60
C PHE A 330 -25.67 10.81 3.26
N PRO A 331 -25.95 9.49 3.18
CA PRO A 331 -26.27 8.82 1.92
C PRO A 331 -27.54 9.32 1.24
N LYS A 332 -28.47 9.94 1.98
CA LYS A 332 -29.76 10.44 1.46
C LYS A 332 -29.76 11.92 1.08
N LEU A 333 -28.63 12.62 1.20
CA LEU A 333 -28.56 14.04 0.85
C LEU A 333 -28.83 14.26 -0.65
N PHE A 334 -28.39 13.31 -1.48
CA PHE A 334 -28.72 13.26 -2.90
C PHE A 334 -29.72 12.15 -3.17
N LYS A 335 -30.61 12.35 -4.15
CA LYS A 335 -31.56 11.32 -4.61
C LYS A 335 -30.89 10.17 -5.39
N SER A 336 -29.57 10.20 -5.57
CA SER A 336 -28.80 9.26 -6.36
C SER A 336 -27.66 8.68 -5.55
N ASN A 337 -27.39 7.38 -5.74
CA ASN A 337 -26.23 6.68 -5.19
C ASN A 337 -24.93 6.98 -5.98
N ALA A 338 -24.92 8.01 -6.83
CA ALA A 338 -23.72 8.43 -7.53
C ALA A 338 -22.77 9.24 -6.63
N ALA A 339 -23.29 9.94 -5.63
CA ALA A 339 -22.49 10.82 -4.78
C ALA A 339 -22.82 10.65 -3.29
N ARG A 340 -21.83 10.89 -2.43
CA ARG A 340 -21.94 10.80 -0.98
C ARG A 340 -21.17 11.94 -0.34
N VAL A 341 -21.85 12.69 0.54
CA VAL A 341 -21.21 13.70 1.40
C VAL A 341 -20.89 13.09 2.75
N SER A 342 -19.76 13.48 3.33
CA SER A 342 -19.42 13.20 4.72
C SER A 342 -18.88 14.42 5.46
N ALA A 343 -19.00 14.35 6.78
CA ALA A 343 -18.19 15.13 7.72
C ALA A 343 -17.27 14.17 8.47
N PHE A 344 -16.03 14.55 8.71
CA PHE A 344 -15.04 13.67 9.33
C PHE A 344 -14.20 14.36 10.40
N MET A 345 -13.62 13.54 11.25
CA MET A 345 -12.51 13.87 12.13
C MET A 345 -11.44 12.80 11.97
N ASP A 346 -10.23 13.21 11.61
CA ASP A 346 -9.08 12.32 11.45
C ASP A 346 -8.06 12.62 12.56
N VAL A 347 -7.38 11.58 13.05
CA VAL A 347 -6.31 11.69 14.04
C VAL A 347 -5.21 10.70 13.69
N GLY A 348 -3.95 11.11 13.83
CA GLY A 348 -2.86 10.17 13.66
C GLY A 348 -1.47 10.80 13.66
N ASN A 349 -0.48 9.93 13.72
CA ASN A 349 0.91 10.25 13.53
C ASN A 349 1.73 8.98 13.22
N VAL A 350 2.97 9.18 12.78
CA VAL A 350 4.01 8.16 12.69
C VAL A 350 5.09 8.44 13.72
N PHE A 351 5.72 7.39 14.23
CA PHE A 351 6.78 7.43 15.24
C PHE A 351 7.91 6.49 14.85
N ASP A 352 9.12 6.82 15.30
CA ASP A 352 10.27 5.92 15.20
C ASP A 352 10.30 4.98 16.42
N GLY A 353 9.43 3.98 16.40
CA GLY A 353 9.35 2.93 17.42
C GLY A 353 8.24 3.16 18.45
N VAL A 354 7.92 2.09 19.18
CA VAL A 354 6.85 2.09 20.19
C VAL A 354 7.20 2.90 21.43
N ASP A 355 8.49 2.97 21.80
CA ASP A 355 8.96 3.72 22.96
C ASP A 355 8.87 5.24 22.75
N ASN A 356 8.87 5.68 21.49
CA ASN A 356 8.73 7.09 21.11
C ASN A 356 7.26 7.49 20.89
N PHE A 357 6.30 6.59 21.11
CA PHE A 357 4.89 6.93 21.00
C PHE A 357 4.48 7.94 22.07
N GLN A 358 3.96 9.09 21.64
CA GLN A 358 3.41 10.09 22.53
C GLN A 358 2.05 10.59 22.03
N THR A 359 1.02 10.51 22.87
CA THR A 359 -0.31 11.05 22.57
C THR A 359 -0.28 12.57 22.36
N SER A 360 0.72 13.27 22.91
CA SER A 360 0.98 14.70 22.69
C SER A 360 1.30 15.04 21.23
N GLU A 361 1.81 14.07 20.46
CA GLU A 361 2.27 14.26 19.09
C GLU A 361 1.25 13.81 18.03
N LEU A 362 0.08 13.30 18.45
CA LEU A 362 -0.99 12.99 17.50
C LEU A 362 -1.55 14.27 16.89
N ARG A 363 -1.50 14.37 15.56
CA ARG A 363 -2.15 15.43 14.79
C ARG A 363 -3.63 15.11 14.63
N ALA A 364 -4.46 16.14 14.53
CA ALA A 364 -5.89 15.96 14.34
C ALA A 364 -6.45 17.01 13.39
N SER A 365 -7.45 16.63 12.61
CA SER A 365 -8.17 17.51 11.70
C SER A 365 -9.66 17.17 11.67
N ALA A 366 -10.46 18.11 11.20
CA ALA A 366 -11.88 17.87 10.93
C ALA A 366 -12.27 18.55 9.62
N GLY A 367 -13.21 17.97 8.89
CA GLY A 367 -13.55 18.47 7.57
C GLY A 367 -14.82 17.88 6.98
N VAL A 368 -15.02 18.21 5.70
CA VAL A 368 -16.09 17.66 4.88
C VAL A 368 -15.50 17.02 3.63
N ALA A 369 -16.14 15.96 3.14
CA ALA A 369 -15.72 15.29 1.92
C ALA A 369 -16.91 14.98 1.01
N LEU A 370 -16.62 14.89 -0.29
CA LEU A 370 -17.51 14.46 -1.33
C LEU A 370 -16.84 13.29 -2.06
N LEU A 371 -17.49 12.13 -2.04
CA LEU A 371 -17.16 11.01 -2.90
C LEU A 371 -18.17 10.96 -4.04
N TRP A 372 -17.70 11.01 -5.28
CA TRP A 372 -18.53 10.96 -6.48
C TRP A 372 -18.06 9.85 -7.41
N ARG A 373 -18.98 8.98 -7.81
CA ARG A 373 -18.78 7.96 -8.84
C ARG A 373 -18.99 8.59 -10.22
N ALA A 374 -17.93 9.12 -10.80
CA ALA A 374 -17.95 9.60 -12.17
C ALA A 374 -17.82 8.44 -13.17
N PRO A 375 -18.26 8.60 -14.44
CA PRO A 375 -18.10 7.58 -15.47
C PRO A 375 -16.64 7.15 -15.71
N VAL A 376 -15.69 8.05 -15.42
CA VAL A 376 -14.25 7.85 -15.61
C VAL A 376 -13.54 7.27 -14.37
N GLY A 377 -14.27 7.05 -13.28
CA GLY A 377 -13.74 6.55 -12.00
C GLY A 377 -14.23 7.34 -10.79
N PRO A 378 -13.91 6.88 -9.57
CA PRO A 378 -14.24 7.61 -8.36
C PRO A 378 -13.45 8.92 -8.27
N ILE A 379 -14.12 9.93 -7.72
CA ILE A 379 -13.57 11.23 -7.41
C ILE A 379 -13.79 11.46 -5.92
N SER A 380 -12.72 11.69 -5.18
CA SER A 380 -12.78 12.09 -3.78
C SER A 380 -12.30 13.52 -3.66
N ILE A 381 -13.08 14.37 -3.01
CA ILE A 381 -12.70 15.76 -2.69
C ILE A 381 -12.93 15.95 -1.20
N SER A 382 -11.97 16.55 -0.51
CA SER A 382 -12.08 16.86 0.91
C SER A 382 -11.55 18.25 1.22
N TYR A 383 -12.21 18.91 2.16
CA TYR A 383 -11.75 20.17 2.73
C TYR A 383 -11.62 20.00 4.25
N ALA A 384 -10.39 20.07 4.74
CA ALA A 384 -10.03 19.80 6.12
C ALA A 384 -9.45 21.02 6.83
N PHE A 385 -9.79 21.16 8.10
CA PHE A 385 -9.21 22.11 9.03
C PHE A 385 -8.33 21.35 10.03
N PRO A 386 -7.00 21.53 10.00
CA PRO A 386 -6.13 21.02 11.05
C PRO A 386 -6.52 21.63 12.41
N LEU A 387 -6.97 20.80 13.34
CA LEU A 387 -7.38 21.19 14.69
C LEU A 387 -6.20 21.15 15.67
N ARG A 388 -5.29 20.20 15.47
CA ARG A 388 -4.08 20.03 16.27
C ARG A 388 -2.90 19.77 15.35
N LYS A 389 -1.95 20.69 15.36
CA LYS A 389 -0.72 20.70 14.56
C LYS A 389 0.47 21.14 15.41
N GLN A 390 1.66 20.82 14.96
CA GLN A 390 2.93 21.27 15.52
C GLN A 390 3.68 22.17 14.53
N ASP A 391 4.74 22.81 15.00
CA ASP A 391 5.64 23.56 14.12
C ASP A 391 6.36 22.59 13.18
N GLY A 392 6.50 22.98 11.91
CA GLY A 392 7.04 22.11 10.85
C GLY A 392 6.01 21.19 10.17
N ASP A 393 4.77 21.12 10.66
CA ASP A 393 3.71 20.37 9.97
C ASP A 393 3.30 21.08 8.67
N GLU A 394 3.32 20.35 7.56
CA GLU A 394 2.92 20.83 6.24
C GLU A 394 1.39 20.65 6.05
N ILE A 395 0.71 21.72 5.66
CA ILE A 395 -0.76 21.80 5.64
C ILE A 395 -1.27 21.87 4.21
N GLU A 396 -2.24 21.01 3.90
CA GLU A 396 -2.95 21.00 2.63
C GLU A 396 -4.45 20.82 2.88
N ARG A 397 -5.20 21.93 2.90
CA ARG A 397 -6.61 21.91 3.33
C ARG A 397 -7.56 21.31 2.31
N LEU A 398 -7.37 21.64 1.03
CA LEU A 398 -8.20 21.13 -0.06
C LEU A 398 -7.46 19.99 -0.73
N GLN A 399 -7.99 18.77 -0.60
CA GLN A 399 -7.37 17.59 -1.16
C GLN A 399 -8.33 16.84 -2.07
N PHE A 400 -7.82 16.33 -3.19
CA PHE A 400 -8.64 15.58 -4.14
C PHE A 400 -7.87 14.48 -4.86
N THR A 401 -8.61 13.43 -5.22
CA THR A 401 -8.13 12.30 -6.03
C THR A 401 -9.15 11.99 -7.12
N PHE A 402 -8.65 11.66 -8.30
CA PHE A 402 -9.39 11.24 -9.48
C PHE A 402 -8.84 9.90 -9.97
N GLY A 403 -9.73 8.97 -10.34
CA GLY A 403 -9.37 7.76 -11.07
C GLY A 403 -9.07 6.54 -10.19
N GLY A 404 -9.26 5.36 -10.78
CA GLY A 404 -9.33 4.06 -10.10
C GLY A 404 -7.99 3.34 -9.92
N GLY A 405 -6.90 4.07 -9.71
CA GLY A 405 -5.58 3.49 -9.53
C GLY A 405 -5.14 3.39 -8.07
N PHE A 406 -6.02 3.07 -7.12
CA PHE A 406 -5.69 2.99 -5.69
C PHE A 406 -6.44 1.88 -4.97
#